data_AF-A0A2K8MHL8-F1
#
_entry.id   AF-A0A2K8MHL8-F1
#
_cell.length_a   1.000
_cell.length_b   1.000
_cell.length_c   1.000
_cell.angle_alpha   90.00
_cell.angle_beta   90.00
_cell.angle_gamma   90.00
#
_symmetry.space_group_name_H-M   'P 1'
#
loop_
_entity.id
_entity.type
_entity.pdbx_description
1 polymer ?
#
loop_
_entity_poly.entity_id
_entity_poly.type
_entity_poly.pdbx_seq_one_letter_code
_entity_poly.pdbx_strand_id
1 'polypeptide(L)'
;MTLIASPAIAGDRQLTTVWMIEEAPVSPEEREVVRENFVIQQRLMPVGVAQLTAGDLPSGIDASLSAAQLVEIRTPNALVFCDPEIRSQKLIGHAQSCFVDADRDGRFEAMFLTSSVTKGLLTIQGNRPKKPKAITPLPYKRLRPEDFKAEYFVGVQYRGNANPAGNHVFEINFGTRDKMGALGDRFIIKRSEIPGSRTPFGGQFTILSTNQTGIKIRVDRPFPSQPFGIVQTTTYRIY
;
A
#
# COMPACT_ATOMS: atom_id res chain seq x y z
N MET A 1 11.63 9.13 52.80
CA MET A 1 11.40 9.82 51.51
C MET A 1 11.11 8.73 50.50
N THR A 2 9.83 8.50 50.19
CA THR A 2 9.38 7.35 49.40
C THR A 2 9.24 7.80 47.95
N LEU A 3 10.08 7.28 47.06
CA LEU A 3 9.97 7.50 45.62
C LEU A 3 8.72 6.76 45.11
N ILE A 4 7.66 7.52 44.81
CA ILE A 4 6.51 6.99 44.09
C ILE A 4 6.96 6.84 42.63
N ALA A 5 7.22 5.61 42.20
CA ALA A 5 7.45 5.31 40.81
C ALA A 5 6.17 5.65 40.02
N SER A 6 6.22 6.70 39.20
CA SER A 6 5.16 6.97 38.24
C SER A 6 4.94 5.72 37.38
N PRO A 7 3.70 5.24 37.21
CA PRO A 7 3.44 4.11 36.33
C PRO A 7 3.93 4.51 34.94
N ALA A 8 4.85 3.71 34.38
CA ALA A 8 5.28 3.87 33.00
C ALA A 8 4.03 3.77 32.12
N ILE A 9 3.58 4.91 31.60
CA ILE A 9 2.47 4.97 30.65
C ILE A 9 2.93 4.08 29.49
N ALA A 10 2.26 2.94 29.32
CA ALA A 10 2.52 2.07 28.19
C ALA A 10 2.16 2.87 26.93
N GLY A 11 3.18 3.47 26.32
CA GLY A 11 3.00 4.34 25.16
C GLY A 11 2.20 3.62 24.08
N ASP A 12 1.39 4.38 23.35
CA ASP A 12 0.68 3.88 22.18
C ASP A 12 1.68 3.22 21.20
N ARG A 13 1.36 2.00 20.78
CA ARG A 13 2.16 1.13 19.91
C ARG A 13 1.44 0.80 18.62
N GLN A 14 0.33 1.48 18.33
CA GLN A 14 -0.43 1.24 17.12
C GLN A 14 0.46 1.48 15.90
N LEU A 15 0.36 0.56 14.96
CA LEU A 15 1.01 0.59 13.66
C LEU A 15 -0.06 0.79 12.60
N THR A 16 0.16 1.72 11.69
CA THR A 16 -0.70 1.93 10.54
C THR A 16 0.13 2.31 9.33
N THR A 17 0.02 1.52 8.26
CA THR A 17 0.59 1.92 6.97
C THR A 17 -0.30 2.96 6.31
N VAL A 18 0.31 4.04 5.84
CA VAL A 18 -0.36 5.07 5.05
C VAL A 18 0.39 5.25 3.75
N TRP A 19 -0.33 5.15 2.65
CA TRP A 19 0.13 5.52 1.32
C TRP A 19 -0.49 6.86 0.91
N MET A 20 0.08 7.51 -0.08
CA MET A 20 -0.45 8.72 -0.71
C MET A 20 -0.67 8.42 -2.18
N ILE A 21 -1.82 8.80 -2.71
CA ILE A 21 -2.02 8.76 -4.16
C ILE A 21 -1.22 9.91 -4.77
N GLU A 22 -0.34 9.58 -5.70
CA GLU A 22 0.37 10.58 -6.50
C GLU A 22 -0.60 11.23 -7.48
N GLU A 23 -0.63 12.56 -7.49
CA GLU A 23 -1.44 13.30 -8.45
C GLU A 23 -0.93 13.03 -9.87
N ALA A 24 -1.84 12.69 -10.78
CA ALA A 24 -1.53 12.57 -12.20
C ALA A 24 -2.05 13.80 -12.94
N PRO A 25 -1.39 14.23 -14.04
CA PRO A 25 -1.96 15.25 -14.90
C PRO A 25 -3.26 14.75 -15.53
N VAL A 26 -4.22 15.65 -15.69
CA VAL A 26 -5.44 15.35 -16.46
C VAL A 26 -5.07 15.23 -17.93
N SER A 27 -5.35 14.08 -18.53
CA SER A 27 -5.32 13.93 -19.99
C SER A 27 -6.76 14.00 -20.51
N PRO A 28 -7.12 15.03 -21.30
CA PRO A 28 -8.45 15.14 -21.90
C PRO A 28 -8.66 14.15 -23.06
N GLU A 29 -7.63 13.38 -23.42
CA GLU A 29 -7.66 12.48 -24.56
C GLU A 29 -8.62 11.32 -24.35
N GLU A 30 -9.36 11.01 -25.40
CA GLU A 30 -10.16 9.81 -25.46
C GLU A 30 -9.26 8.63 -25.81
N ARG A 31 -9.44 7.50 -25.13
CA ARG A 31 -8.67 6.29 -25.39
C ARG A 31 -9.52 5.04 -25.31
N GLU A 32 -9.11 4.02 -26.06
CA GLU A 32 -9.70 2.70 -25.93
C GLU A 32 -9.10 1.96 -24.74
N VAL A 33 -9.96 1.31 -23.96
CA VAL A 33 -9.58 0.44 -22.85
C VAL A 33 -10.20 -0.93 -23.12
N VAL A 34 -9.32 -1.88 -23.40
CA VAL A 34 -9.70 -3.29 -23.55
C VAL A 34 -9.79 -3.97 -22.20
N ARG A 35 -10.36 -5.18 -22.19
CA ARG A 35 -10.49 -6.00 -20.99
C ARG A 35 -9.14 -6.16 -20.25
N GLU A 36 -9.19 -6.14 -18.92
CA GLU A 36 -8.05 -6.21 -18.00
C GLU A 36 -7.13 -4.97 -18.00
N ASN A 37 -7.41 -3.94 -18.80
CA ASN A 37 -6.66 -2.68 -18.73
C ASN A 37 -7.29 -1.70 -17.74
N PHE A 38 -6.47 -0.75 -17.30
CA PHE A 38 -6.88 0.30 -16.38
C PHE A 38 -7.48 1.51 -17.10
N VAL A 39 -8.64 1.95 -16.60
CA VAL A 39 -9.33 3.19 -16.97
C VAL A 39 -8.65 4.40 -16.32
N ILE A 40 -8.30 4.27 -15.04
CA ILE A 40 -7.49 5.21 -14.27
C ILE A 40 -6.49 4.35 -13.49
N GLN A 41 -5.21 4.73 -13.48
CA GLN A 41 -4.18 4.10 -12.67
C GLN A 41 -3.22 5.18 -12.19
N GLN A 42 -2.99 5.23 -10.89
CA GLN A 42 -2.09 6.19 -10.26
C GLN A 42 -1.16 5.50 -9.29
N ARG A 43 0.05 6.05 -9.19
CA ARG A 43 1.07 5.55 -8.29
C ARG A 43 0.67 5.79 -6.84
N LEU A 44 1.02 4.83 -5.99
CA LEU A 44 0.98 4.98 -4.55
C LEU A 44 2.39 5.26 -4.04
N MET A 45 2.55 6.35 -3.30
CA MET A 45 3.80 6.73 -2.65
C MET A 45 3.70 6.45 -1.15
N PRO A 46 4.74 5.94 -0.50
CA PRO A 46 4.76 5.85 0.96
C PRO A 46 4.85 7.25 1.58
N VAL A 47 4.35 7.43 2.80
CA VAL A 47 4.49 8.72 3.50
C VAL A 47 5.92 9.03 3.96
N GLY A 48 6.78 8.01 4.02
CA GLY A 48 8.19 8.14 4.37
C GLY A 48 9.00 6.95 3.88
N VAL A 49 10.27 7.19 3.56
CA VAL A 49 11.19 6.19 3.02
C VAL A 49 12.53 6.27 3.74
N ALA A 50 13.04 5.10 4.12
CA ALA A 50 14.42 4.94 4.58
C ALA A 50 15.15 4.03 3.61
N GLN A 51 16.45 4.25 3.43
CA GLN A 51 17.33 3.32 2.75
C GLN A 51 18.40 2.85 3.72
N LEU A 52 18.54 1.54 3.86
CA LEU A 52 19.64 0.95 4.61
C LEU A 52 20.96 1.32 3.92
N THR A 53 21.97 1.74 4.69
CA THR A 53 23.29 1.99 4.10
C THR A 53 23.91 0.67 3.65
N ALA A 54 24.56 0.65 2.48
CA ALA A 54 25.30 -0.52 2.03
C ALA A 54 26.39 -0.88 3.05
N GLY A 55 26.40 -2.13 3.52
CA GLY A 55 27.36 -2.61 4.51
C GLY A 55 26.97 -3.96 5.09
N ASP A 56 27.77 -4.42 6.05
CA ASP A 56 27.50 -5.65 6.79
C ASP A 56 26.25 -5.47 7.65
N LEU A 57 25.21 -6.24 7.33
CA LEU A 57 24.02 -6.28 8.17
C LEU A 57 24.31 -7.07 9.45
N PRO A 58 23.77 -6.65 10.60
CA PRO A 58 23.86 -7.42 11.84
C PRO A 58 23.40 -8.87 11.67
N SER A 59 24.02 -9.78 12.43
CA SER A 59 23.67 -11.21 12.40
C SER A 59 22.19 -11.45 12.65
N GLY A 60 21.56 -12.24 11.77
CA GLY A 60 20.13 -12.55 11.82
C GLY A 60 19.23 -11.58 11.05
N ILE A 61 19.80 -10.60 10.35
CA ILE A 61 19.11 -9.83 9.32
C ILE A 61 19.44 -10.44 7.95
N ASP A 62 18.44 -10.52 7.08
CA ASP A 62 18.60 -11.06 5.73
C ASP A 62 19.54 -10.18 4.90
N ALA A 63 20.61 -10.76 4.34
CA ALA A 63 21.60 -10.08 3.51
C ALA A 63 20.98 -9.37 2.28
N SER A 64 19.83 -9.85 1.79
CA SER A 64 19.11 -9.21 0.69
C SER A 64 18.52 -7.85 1.02
N LEU A 65 18.51 -7.46 2.31
CA LEU A 65 18.12 -6.12 2.76
C LEU A 65 19.23 -5.07 2.59
N SER A 66 20.43 -5.46 2.15
CA SER A 66 21.52 -4.50 1.94
C SER A 66 21.11 -3.48 0.88
N ALA A 67 21.21 -2.18 1.21
CA ALA A 67 20.74 -1.07 0.38
C ALA A 67 19.21 -1.03 0.08
N ALA A 68 18.40 -1.85 0.77
CA ALA A 68 16.96 -1.90 0.57
C ALA A 68 16.28 -0.59 1.00
N GLN A 69 15.20 -0.24 0.28
CA GLN A 69 14.30 0.85 0.66
C GLN A 69 13.15 0.30 1.51
N LEU A 70 12.94 0.93 2.66
CA LEU A 70 11.93 0.59 3.64
C LEU A 70 10.85 1.67 3.65
N VAL A 71 9.61 1.26 3.94
CA VAL A 71 8.44 2.13 4.00
C VAL A 71 8.14 2.50 5.45
N GLU A 72 7.94 3.78 5.72
CA GLU A 72 7.55 4.27 7.05
C GLU A 72 6.15 3.78 7.44
N ILE A 73 6.05 3.23 8.64
CA ILE A 73 4.80 2.85 9.29
C ILE A 73 4.52 3.85 10.40
N ARG A 74 3.35 4.49 10.36
CA ARG A 74 2.99 5.49 11.35
C ARG A 74 2.84 4.82 12.72
N THR A 75 3.55 5.38 13.69
CA THR A 75 3.40 5.07 15.10
C THR A 75 3.71 6.32 15.94
N PRO A 76 3.04 6.57 17.08
CA PRO A 76 3.20 7.85 17.77
C PRO A 76 4.57 8.06 18.41
N ASN A 77 5.21 6.98 18.86
CA ASN A 77 6.31 7.04 19.84
C ASN A 77 7.66 6.52 19.33
N ALA A 78 7.80 6.27 18.02
CA ALA A 78 9.04 5.85 17.39
C ALA A 78 8.97 6.08 15.88
N LEU A 79 10.10 5.98 15.19
CA LEU A 79 10.11 5.77 13.76
C LEU A 79 10.15 4.27 13.49
N VAL A 80 9.25 3.79 12.64
CA VAL A 80 9.20 2.38 12.24
C VAL A 80 9.24 2.30 10.73
N PHE A 81 10.16 1.51 10.20
CA PHE A 81 10.31 1.30 8.78
C PHE A 81 10.29 -0.18 8.47
N CYS A 82 9.45 -0.61 7.54
CA CYS A 82 9.31 -2.01 7.18
C CYS A 82 9.72 -2.28 5.74
N ASP A 83 10.29 -3.45 5.51
CA ASP A 83 10.50 -3.97 4.16
C ASP A 83 9.16 -4.09 3.44
N PRO A 84 8.98 -3.43 2.28
CA PRO A 84 7.76 -3.56 1.50
C PRO A 84 7.58 -4.97 0.94
N GLU A 85 8.64 -5.77 0.83
CA GLU A 85 8.61 -7.14 0.32
C GLU A 85 8.41 -8.17 1.45
N ILE A 86 7.57 -9.17 1.19
CA ILE A 86 7.42 -10.32 2.08
C ILE A 86 8.53 -11.33 1.73
N ARG A 87 9.39 -11.65 2.69
CA ARG A 87 10.48 -12.61 2.51
C ARG A 87 10.21 -13.92 3.24
N SER A 88 10.81 -15.00 2.76
CA SER A 88 10.78 -16.30 3.44
C SER A 88 11.71 -16.28 4.64
N GLN A 89 11.18 -16.58 5.82
CA GLN A 89 11.90 -16.69 7.09
C GLN A 89 11.86 -18.15 7.53
N LYS A 90 13.04 -18.74 7.76
CA LYS A 90 13.23 -20.18 8.03
C LYS A 90 12.32 -20.77 9.12
N LEU A 91 11.89 -19.97 10.09
CA LEU A 91 11.12 -20.42 11.26
C LEU A 91 9.67 -19.89 11.33
N ILE A 92 9.35 -18.82 10.60
CA ILE A 92 8.08 -18.06 10.77
C ILE A 92 7.28 -18.03 9.45
N GLY A 93 7.79 -18.69 8.39
CA GLY A 93 7.19 -18.65 7.07
C GLY A 93 7.42 -17.29 6.42
N HIS A 94 6.37 -16.69 5.86
CA HIS A 94 6.47 -15.43 5.12
C HIS A 94 6.21 -14.24 6.04
N ALA A 95 7.21 -13.37 6.22
CA ALA A 95 7.10 -12.19 7.06
C ALA A 95 7.87 -10.99 6.49
N GLN A 96 7.50 -9.81 6.95
CA GLN A 96 8.16 -8.54 6.68
C GLN A 96 9.01 -8.14 7.88
N SER A 97 10.23 -7.69 7.59
CA SER A 97 11.13 -7.15 8.61
C SER A 97 10.81 -5.69 8.84
N CYS A 98 10.57 -5.32 10.09
CA CYS A 98 10.36 -3.95 10.53
C CYS A 98 11.47 -3.53 11.49
N PHE A 99 11.98 -2.34 11.30
CA PHE A 99 13.06 -1.74 12.08
C PHE A 99 12.51 -0.54 12.86
N VAL A 100 13.09 -0.31 14.02
CA VAL A 100 12.68 0.71 14.99
C VAL A 100 13.85 1.63 15.25
N ASP A 101 13.58 2.93 15.15
CA ASP A 101 14.43 4.04 15.59
C ASP A 101 13.62 4.84 16.64
N ALA A 102 13.79 4.51 17.92
CA ALA A 102 12.98 5.06 19.00
C ALA A 102 13.43 6.46 19.44
N ASP A 103 14.73 6.73 19.43
CA ASP A 103 15.31 8.02 19.83
C ASP A 103 15.52 9.00 18.66
N ARG A 104 15.26 8.54 17.43
CA ARG A 104 15.29 9.32 16.18
C ARG A 104 16.70 9.79 15.80
N ASP A 105 17.70 8.98 16.11
CA ASP A 105 19.12 9.30 15.86
C ASP A 105 19.59 8.91 14.44
N GLY A 106 18.72 8.34 13.62
CA GLY A 106 19.06 7.87 12.26
C GLY A 106 19.67 6.48 12.23
N ARG A 107 19.53 5.70 13.30
CA ARG A 107 19.97 4.31 13.40
C ARG A 107 18.82 3.45 13.94
N PHE A 108 18.74 2.22 13.46
CA PHE A 108 17.81 1.24 13.99
C PHE A 108 18.45 0.46 15.14
N GLU A 109 17.87 0.51 16.33
CA GLU A 109 18.30 -0.22 17.52
C GLU A 109 17.50 -1.50 17.79
N ALA A 110 16.34 -1.65 17.14
CA ALA A 110 15.54 -2.86 17.27
C ALA A 110 14.83 -3.26 15.98
N MET A 111 14.44 -4.53 15.89
CA MET A 111 13.64 -5.08 14.81
C MET A 111 12.51 -5.98 15.31
N PHE A 112 11.50 -6.18 14.48
CA PHE A 112 10.48 -7.19 14.68
C PHE A 112 9.95 -7.69 13.34
N LEU A 113 9.27 -8.82 13.38
CA LEU A 113 8.62 -9.41 12.21
C LEU A 113 7.11 -9.17 12.30
N THR A 114 6.50 -8.88 11.17
CA THR A 114 5.04 -8.75 11.02
C THR A 114 4.60 -9.31 9.67
N SER A 115 3.30 -9.47 9.46
CA SER A 115 2.72 -9.78 8.16
C SER A 115 1.92 -8.60 7.65
N SER A 116 1.85 -8.47 6.32
CA SER A 116 0.89 -7.61 5.66
C SER A 116 -0.47 -8.28 5.70
N VAL A 117 -1.50 -7.52 6.06
CA VAL A 117 -2.88 -8.04 6.03
C VAL A 117 -3.39 -8.18 4.60
N THR A 118 -2.83 -7.44 3.64
CA THR A 118 -3.22 -7.47 2.22
C THR A 118 -2.15 -8.06 1.32
N LYS A 119 -2.59 -8.68 0.22
CA LYS A 119 -1.71 -9.07 -0.90
C LYS A 119 -1.37 -7.84 -1.75
N GLY A 120 -0.13 -7.76 -2.22
CA GLY A 120 0.26 -6.82 -3.28
C GLY A 120 0.62 -5.40 -2.84
N LEU A 121 0.21 -5.00 -1.64
CA LEU A 121 0.57 -3.73 -1.01
C LEU A 121 0.91 -3.99 0.46
N LEU A 122 1.98 -3.37 0.96
CA LEU A 122 2.30 -3.39 2.39
C LEU A 122 1.18 -2.69 3.15
N THR A 123 0.46 -3.47 3.95
CA THR A 123 -0.57 -2.98 4.87
C THR A 123 -0.35 -3.65 6.21
N ILE A 124 0.22 -2.90 7.16
CA ILE A 124 0.41 -3.36 8.54
C ILE A 124 -0.67 -2.73 9.40
N GLN A 125 -1.34 -3.57 10.19
CA GLN A 125 -2.32 -3.18 11.18
C GLN A 125 -2.04 -3.89 12.50
N GLY A 126 -2.26 -3.21 13.61
CA GLY A 126 -2.10 -3.77 14.94
C GLY A 126 -1.08 -3.02 15.78
N ASN A 127 -0.39 -3.73 16.67
CA ASN A 127 0.53 -3.13 17.63
C ASN A 127 1.96 -3.64 17.43
N ARG A 128 2.94 -2.74 17.52
CA ARG A 128 4.35 -3.12 17.66
C ARG A 128 4.53 -4.01 18.89
N PRO A 129 5.35 -5.08 18.84
CA PRO A 129 5.65 -5.89 20.02
C PRO A 129 6.12 -5.06 21.22
N LYS A 130 5.80 -5.51 22.45
CA LYS A 130 6.25 -4.82 23.68
C LYS A 130 7.77 -4.80 23.81
N LYS A 131 8.43 -5.84 23.30
CA LYS A 131 9.87 -6.06 23.35
C LYS A 131 10.34 -6.46 21.93
N PRO A 132 10.56 -5.51 21.01
CA PRO A 132 11.19 -5.83 19.74
C PRO A 132 12.60 -6.38 20.00
N LYS A 133 13.12 -7.19 19.06
CA LYS A 133 14.45 -7.79 19.17
C LYS A 133 15.50 -6.69 19.01
N ALA A 134 16.34 -6.48 20.02
CA ALA A 134 17.47 -5.57 19.91
C ALA A 134 18.45 -6.04 18.83
N ILE A 135 19.02 -5.09 18.09
CA ILE A 135 20.04 -5.32 17.07
C ILE A 135 21.23 -4.40 17.30
N THR A 136 22.38 -4.72 16.70
CA THR A 136 23.46 -3.75 16.59
C THR A 136 22.95 -2.53 15.82
N PRO A 137 23.18 -1.29 16.30
CA PRO A 137 22.68 -0.08 15.66
C PRO A 137 22.98 -0.05 14.16
N LEU A 138 21.93 0.01 13.35
CA LEU A 138 22.00 -0.07 11.89
C LEU A 138 21.67 1.29 11.27
N PRO A 139 22.66 2.03 10.72
CA PRO A 139 22.41 3.34 10.15
C PRO A 139 21.54 3.26 8.89
N TYR A 140 20.74 4.30 8.69
CA TYR A 140 19.93 4.46 7.49
C TYR A 140 19.94 5.92 7.00
N LYS A 141 19.59 6.10 5.73
CA LYS A 141 19.38 7.41 5.12
C LYS A 141 17.90 7.61 4.85
N ARG A 142 17.32 8.71 5.33
CA ARG A 142 15.98 9.12 4.89
C ARG A 142 16.02 9.59 3.44
N LEU A 143 15.08 9.10 2.64
CA LEU A 143 14.87 9.51 1.27
C LEU A 143 13.56 10.31 1.17
N ARG A 144 13.39 11.03 0.07
CA ARG A 144 12.09 11.63 -0.23
C ARG A 144 11.16 10.53 -0.77
N PRO A 145 9.83 10.59 -0.51
CA PRO A 145 8.87 9.63 -1.03
C PRO A 145 8.96 9.38 -2.53
N GLU A 146 9.26 10.41 -3.32
CA GLU A 146 9.35 10.35 -4.78
C GLU A 146 10.54 9.52 -5.26
N ASP A 147 11.58 9.40 -4.41
CA ASP A 147 12.79 8.61 -4.68
C ASP A 147 12.59 7.11 -4.36
N PHE A 148 11.40 6.69 -3.91
CA PHE A 148 11.06 5.28 -3.72
C PHE A 148 11.04 4.55 -5.06
N LYS A 149 11.63 3.36 -5.14
CA LYS A 149 11.84 2.64 -6.41
C LYS A 149 10.71 1.69 -6.75
N ALA A 150 10.03 1.13 -5.75
CA ALA A 150 8.96 0.19 -6.01
C ALA A 150 7.72 0.91 -6.59
N GLU A 151 7.12 0.30 -7.61
CA GLU A 151 5.95 0.83 -8.31
C GLU A 151 4.66 0.19 -7.77
N TYR A 152 4.12 0.81 -6.72
CA TYR A 152 2.77 0.50 -6.24
C TYR A 152 1.76 1.39 -6.94
N PHE A 153 0.54 0.89 -7.14
CA PHE A 153 -0.54 1.66 -7.72
C PHE A 153 -1.90 1.37 -7.07
N VAL A 154 -2.84 2.26 -7.34
CA VAL A 154 -4.29 2.05 -7.24
C VAL A 154 -4.93 2.42 -8.58
N GLY A 155 -5.95 1.69 -9.01
CA GLY A 155 -6.57 1.94 -10.30
C GLY A 155 -7.94 1.30 -10.46
N VAL A 156 -8.72 1.82 -11.39
CA VAL A 156 -9.98 1.23 -11.85
C VAL A 156 -9.69 0.37 -13.07
N GLN A 157 -9.82 -0.94 -12.93
CA GLN A 157 -9.64 -1.89 -14.01
C GLN A 157 -10.97 -2.21 -14.68
N TYR A 158 -10.97 -2.24 -16.02
CA TYR A 158 -12.11 -2.73 -16.79
C TYR A 158 -12.05 -4.26 -16.90
N ARG A 159 -13.04 -4.95 -16.36
CA ARG A 159 -13.09 -6.43 -16.29
C ARG A 159 -13.82 -7.07 -17.48
N GLY A 160 -14.37 -6.26 -18.39
CA GLY A 160 -15.11 -6.73 -19.56
C GLY A 160 -16.63 -6.74 -19.36
N ASN A 161 -17.33 -7.49 -20.21
CA ASN A 161 -18.78 -7.63 -20.18
C ASN A 161 -19.19 -8.71 -19.17
N ALA A 162 -20.13 -8.38 -18.27
CA ALA A 162 -20.60 -9.26 -17.20
C ALA A 162 -21.54 -10.36 -17.69
N ASN A 163 -22.33 -10.06 -18.73
CA ASN A 163 -23.51 -10.84 -19.10
C ASN A 163 -23.96 -10.56 -20.55
N PRO A 164 -24.90 -11.36 -21.10
CA PRO A 164 -25.46 -11.15 -22.44
C PRO A 164 -26.18 -9.81 -22.64
N ALA A 165 -26.60 -9.14 -21.55
CA ALA A 165 -27.19 -7.80 -21.61
C ALA A 165 -26.16 -6.71 -21.97
N GLY A 166 -24.87 -7.05 -22.04
CA GLY A 166 -23.80 -6.12 -22.39
C GLY A 166 -23.45 -5.15 -21.27
N ASN A 167 -23.68 -5.52 -20.01
CA ASN A 167 -23.26 -4.70 -18.89
C ASN A 167 -21.74 -4.76 -18.72
N HIS A 168 -21.12 -3.65 -18.35
CA HIS A 168 -19.68 -3.52 -18.19
C HIS A 168 -19.29 -3.60 -16.72
N VAL A 169 -18.25 -4.38 -16.40
CA VAL A 169 -17.78 -4.61 -15.03
C VAL A 169 -16.47 -3.89 -14.80
N PHE A 170 -16.37 -3.26 -13.63
CA PHE A 170 -15.18 -2.57 -13.17
C PHE A 170 -14.83 -3.01 -11.76
N GLU A 171 -13.54 -2.91 -11.45
CA GLU A 171 -12.99 -3.29 -10.15
C GLU A 171 -11.90 -2.29 -9.77
N ILE A 172 -11.82 -1.93 -8.49
CA ILE A 172 -10.74 -1.08 -8.01
C ILE A 172 -9.63 -2.01 -7.52
N ASN A 173 -8.48 -1.98 -8.19
CA ASN A 173 -7.33 -2.82 -7.91
C ASN A 173 -6.15 -2.00 -7.40
N PHE A 174 -5.33 -2.63 -6.56
CA PHE A 174 -4.15 -2.02 -5.96
C PHE A 174 -2.99 -3.01 -5.88
N GLY A 175 -1.78 -2.50 -5.69
CA GLY A 175 -0.59 -3.30 -5.45
C GLY A 175 0.47 -3.07 -6.51
N THR A 176 1.18 -4.13 -6.92
CA THR A 176 2.16 -4.09 -8.01
C THR A 176 1.61 -4.81 -9.25
N ARG A 177 2.30 -4.67 -10.38
CA ARG A 177 1.91 -5.37 -11.63
C ARG A 177 1.80 -6.88 -11.45
N ASP A 178 2.70 -7.47 -10.67
CA ASP A 178 2.76 -8.92 -10.46
C ASP A 178 1.89 -9.41 -9.29
N LYS A 179 1.55 -8.51 -8.37
CA LYS A 179 0.80 -8.84 -7.15
C LYS A 179 -0.27 -7.78 -6.92
N MET A 180 -1.47 -8.06 -7.40
CA MET A 180 -2.64 -7.20 -7.18
C MET A 180 -3.57 -7.75 -6.10
N GLY A 181 -4.21 -6.83 -5.38
CA GLY A 181 -5.42 -7.04 -4.60
C GLY A 181 -6.57 -6.18 -5.15
N ALA A 182 -7.79 -6.46 -4.73
CA ALA A 182 -9.01 -5.74 -5.11
C ALA A 182 -9.66 -5.08 -3.89
N LEU A 183 -10.17 -3.86 -4.04
CA LEU A 183 -10.97 -3.18 -3.03
C LEU A 183 -12.45 -3.51 -3.25
N GLY A 184 -13.05 -4.17 -2.26
CA GLY A 184 -14.49 -4.36 -2.16
C GLY A 184 -15.11 -5.11 -3.35
N ASP A 185 -16.40 -4.85 -3.57
CA ASP A 185 -17.17 -5.48 -4.64
C ASP A 185 -17.00 -4.76 -5.98
N ARG A 186 -17.14 -5.52 -7.05
CA ARG A 186 -17.17 -5.00 -8.43
C ARG A 186 -18.39 -4.12 -8.62
N PHE A 187 -18.23 -3.05 -9.40
CA PHE A 187 -19.37 -2.22 -9.82
C PHE A 187 -19.69 -2.45 -11.29
N ILE A 188 -20.98 -2.36 -11.61
CA ILE A 188 -21.53 -2.68 -12.91
C ILE A 188 -22.14 -1.42 -13.52
N ILE A 189 -21.85 -1.20 -14.79
CA ILE A 189 -22.44 -0.13 -15.60
C ILE A 189 -23.34 -0.78 -16.64
N LYS A 190 -24.61 -0.39 -16.67
CA LYS A 190 -25.56 -0.93 -17.64
C LYS A 190 -25.27 -0.33 -19.01
N ARG A 191 -25.48 -1.10 -20.08
CA ARG A 191 -25.32 -0.61 -21.46
C ARG A 191 -26.17 0.63 -21.75
N SER A 192 -27.37 0.69 -21.17
CA SER A 192 -28.29 1.83 -21.32
C SER A 192 -27.80 3.12 -20.65
N GLU A 193 -26.75 3.05 -19.82
CA GLU A 193 -26.15 4.20 -19.14
C GLU A 193 -24.92 4.74 -19.88
N ILE A 194 -24.68 4.27 -21.11
CA ILE A 194 -23.57 4.69 -21.97
C ILE A 194 -24.12 5.50 -23.15
N PRO A 195 -23.61 6.74 -23.40
CA PRO A 195 -22.51 7.39 -22.71
C PRO A 195 -22.86 7.84 -21.28
N GLY A 196 -21.87 7.81 -20.37
CA GLY A 196 -22.09 8.19 -18.98
C GLY A 196 -20.82 8.29 -18.14
N SER A 197 -20.86 9.14 -17.10
CA SER A 197 -19.74 9.42 -16.21
C SER A 197 -19.81 8.62 -14.91
N ARG A 198 -18.66 8.27 -14.34
CA ARG A 198 -18.53 7.56 -13.05
C ARG A 198 -17.45 8.22 -12.21
N THR A 199 -17.67 8.23 -10.90
CA THR A 199 -16.78 8.91 -9.95
C THR A 199 -16.26 7.98 -8.85
N PRO A 200 -15.55 6.88 -9.18
CA PRO A 200 -14.98 6.02 -8.15
C PRO A 200 -13.84 6.74 -7.42
N PHE A 201 -13.86 6.67 -6.09
CA PHE A 201 -12.74 7.10 -5.25
C PHE A 201 -12.28 8.55 -5.51
N GLY A 202 -13.21 9.45 -5.85
CA GLY A 202 -12.96 10.87 -6.12
C GLY A 202 -12.42 11.18 -7.53
N GLY A 203 -11.90 10.17 -8.25
CA GLY A 203 -11.57 10.28 -9.67
C GLY A 203 -12.82 10.19 -10.53
N GLN A 204 -12.78 10.70 -11.75
CA GLN A 204 -13.90 10.74 -12.69
C GLN A 204 -13.48 10.31 -14.09
N PHE A 205 -14.27 9.43 -14.70
CA PHE A 205 -14.15 9.10 -16.12
C PHE A 205 -15.52 8.98 -16.78
N THR A 206 -15.56 9.21 -18.08
CA THR A 206 -16.75 9.07 -18.91
C THR A 206 -16.54 7.96 -19.92
N ILE A 207 -17.49 7.03 -19.98
CA ILE A 207 -17.57 6.04 -21.06
C ILE A 207 -18.35 6.70 -22.20
N LEU A 208 -17.71 6.77 -23.36
CA LEU A 208 -18.26 7.44 -24.55
C LEU A 208 -18.98 6.45 -25.45
N SER A 209 -18.39 5.28 -25.65
CA SER A 209 -18.96 4.22 -26.46
C SER A 209 -18.36 2.86 -26.10
N THR A 210 -18.94 1.81 -26.67
CA THR A 210 -18.53 0.42 -26.50
C THR A 210 -18.28 -0.18 -27.88
N ASN A 211 -17.23 -0.95 -28.04
CA ASN A 211 -16.97 -1.71 -29.26
C ASN A 211 -16.83 -3.21 -28.92
N GLN A 212 -16.41 -4.04 -29.88
CA GLN A 212 -16.28 -5.48 -29.68
C GLN A 212 -15.14 -5.86 -28.72
N THR A 213 -14.10 -5.04 -28.62
CA THR A 213 -12.85 -5.34 -27.90
C THR A 213 -12.77 -4.64 -26.54
N GLY A 214 -13.56 -3.59 -26.32
CA GLY A 214 -13.51 -2.79 -25.11
C GLY A 214 -14.46 -1.59 -25.10
N ILE A 215 -14.02 -0.56 -24.38
CA ILE A 215 -14.74 0.69 -24.19
C ILE A 215 -13.89 1.87 -24.61
N LYS A 216 -14.52 2.90 -25.19
CA LYS A 216 -13.87 4.19 -25.42
C LYS A 216 -14.18 5.10 -24.23
N ILE A 217 -13.15 5.61 -23.58
CA ILE A 217 -13.28 6.43 -22.37
C ILE A 217 -12.52 7.73 -22.48
N ARG A 218 -12.91 8.71 -21.66
CA ARG A 218 -12.15 9.92 -21.34
C ARG A 218 -11.99 9.99 -19.83
N VAL A 219 -10.79 10.28 -19.34
CA VAL A 219 -10.56 10.53 -17.92
C VAL A 219 -10.79 12.02 -17.66
N ASP A 220 -11.94 12.34 -17.06
CA ASP A 220 -12.31 13.72 -16.78
C ASP A 220 -11.52 14.26 -15.57
N ARG A 221 -11.21 13.39 -14.60
CA ARG A 221 -10.43 13.73 -13.41
C ARG A 221 -9.68 12.49 -12.88
N PRO A 222 -8.37 12.56 -12.63
CA PRO A 222 -7.64 11.51 -11.92
C PRO A 222 -8.11 11.44 -10.45
N PHE A 223 -7.71 10.41 -9.72
CA PHE A 223 -7.85 10.40 -8.27
C PHE A 223 -7.10 11.61 -7.68
N PRO A 224 -7.71 12.31 -6.71
CA PRO A 224 -7.04 13.41 -6.03
C PRO A 224 -5.86 12.89 -5.20
N SER A 225 -4.87 13.75 -4.94
CA SER A 225 -3.85 13.41 -3.96
C SER A 225 -4.50 13.34 -2.57
N GLN A 226 -4.50 12.14 -1.99
CA GLN A 226 -5.09 11.87 -0.69
C GLN A 226 -4.43 10.66 -0.04
N PRO A 227 -4.52 10.54 1.30
CA PRO A 227 -4.13 9.32 1.99
C PRO A 227 -4.92 8.11 1.48
N PHE A 228 -4.21 7.01 1.27
CA PHE A 228 -4.73 5.72 0.87
C PHE A 228 -4.32 4.68 1.91
N GLY A 229 -5.30 3.91 2.38
CA GLY A 229 -5.09 2.82 3.31
C GLY A 229 -6.12 1.73 3.04
N ILE A 230 -5.77 0.50 3.39
CA ILE A 230 -6.63 -0.66 3.19
C ILE A 230 -6.98 -1.24 4.54
N VAL A 231 -8.26 -1.52 4.74
CA VAL A 231 -8.77 -2.20 5.92
C VAL A 231 -9.41 -3.51 5.49
N GLN A 232 -8.81 -4.61 5.93
CA GLN A 232 -9.38 -5.93 5.73
C GLN A 232 -10.20 -6.31 6.96
N THR A 233 -11.51 -6.53 6.74
CA THR A 233 -12.41 -7.01 7.78
C THR A 233 -12.73 -8.47 7.53
N THR A 234 -12.38 -9.34 8.47
CA THR A 234 -12.73 -10.77 8.42
C THR A 234 -13.96 -11.01 9.30
N THR A 235 -15.06 -11.48 8.69
CA THR A 235 -16.26 -11.86 9.43
C THR A 235 -16.26 -13.38 9.64
N TYR A 236 -16.20 -13.81 10.89
CA TYR A 236 -16.36 -15.23 11.24
C TYR A 236 -17.84 -15.54 11.40
N ARG A 237 -18.38 -16.43 10.57
CA ARG A 237 -19.67 -17.06 10.83
C ARG A 237 -19.42 -18.31 11.66
N ILE A 238 -19.75 -18.25 12.94
CA ILE A 238 -19.80 -19.42 13.82
C ILE A 238 -21.15 -20.08 13.52
N TYR A 239 -21.11 -21.27 12.93
CA TYR A 239 -22.28 -22.13 12.74
C TYR A 239 -22.43 -23.07 13.94
#